data_AF-A0A4S3JK17-F1
#
_entry.id   AF-A0A4S3JK17-F1
#
_cell.length_a   1.000
_cell.length_b   1.000
_cell.length_c   1.000
_cell.angle_alpha   90.00
_cell.angle_beta   90.00
_cell.angle_gamma   90.00
#
_symmetry.space_group_name_H-M   'P 1'
#
loop_
_entity.id
_entity.type
_entity.pdbx_description
1 polymer ?
#
loop_
_entity_poly.entity_id
_entity_poly.type
_entity_poly.pdbx_seq_one_letter_code
_entity_poly.pdbx_strand_id
1 'polypeptide(L)'
;MAVRNLQVKVNSNVEYTEDFIRSRALYRGAIASKNEDGTLLAAHYEKAYEFNTNRKVPRMGIMLVCLGGNNGTTMTAGIIANRLGLTWATREGQQPANYYGSLVMGSTIKLGVD
;
A
#
# COMPACT_ATOMS: atom_id res chain seq x y z
N MET A 1 -9.99 -14.18 8.62
CA MET A 1 -8.65 -14.63 8.20
C MET A 1 -7.64 -13.76 8.91
N ALA A 2 -6.86 -14.30 9.85
CA ALA A 2 -5.86 -13.49 10.55
C ALA A 2 -4.78 -13.04 9.55
N VAL A 3 -4.51 -11.74 9.47
CA VAL A 3 -3.35 -11.23 8.73
C VAL A 3 -2.12 -11.86 9.37
N ARG A 4 -1.49 -12.81 8.68
CA ARG A 4 -0.20 -13.34 9.11
C ARG A 4 0.78 -12.17 9.03
N ASN A 5 1.22 -11.67 10.18
CA ASN A 5 2.30 -10.70 10.27
C ASN A 5 3.61 -11.37 9.83
N LEU A 6 3.83 -11.46 8.52
CA LEU A 6 5.11 -11.84 7.97
C LEU A 6 6.08 -10.68 8.27
N GLN A 7 7.04 -10.90 9.16
CA GLN A 7 8.06 -9.88 9.45
C GLN A 7 9.14 -9.93 8.36
N VAL A 8 9.00 -9.10 7.34
CA VAL A 8 10.04 -8.90 6.31
C VAL A 8 11.06 -7.89 6.85
N LYS A 9 12.34 -8.29 6.92
CA LYS A 9 13.46 -7.40 7.23
C LYS A 9 14.36 -7.25 6.02
N VAL A 10 14.76 -6.01 5.73
CA VAL A 10 15.72 -5.68 4.68
C VAL A 10 17.09 -5.47 5.33
N ASN A 11 18.16 -5.94 4.71
CA ASN A 11 19.52 -5.92 5.25
C ASN A 11 20.46 -4.93 4.53
N SER A 12 19.92 -4.01 3.72
CA SER A 12 20.71 -3.02 2.98
C SER A 12 19.99 -1.67 2.94
N ASN A 13 20.77 -0.58 3.04
CA ASN A 13 20.29 0.80 2.94
C ASN A 13 19.09 1.14 3.84
N VAL A 14 18.97 0.44 4.98
CA VAL A 14 17.90 0.64 5.96
C VAL A 14 18.46 0.60 7.37
N GLU A 15 17.97 1.50 8.22
CA GLU A 15 18.21 1.54 9.66
C GLU A 15 16.85 1.46 10.37
N TYR A 16 16.73 0.54 11.33
CA TYR A 16 15.53 0.40 12.16
C TYR A 16 15.81 0.98 13.53
N THR A 17 15.08 2.04 13.90
CA THR A 17 15.08 2.65 15.24
C THR A 17 13.78 2.30 15.95
N GLU A 18 13.61 2.67 17.22
CA GLU A 18 12.36 2.47 17.96
C GLU A 18 11.15 3.07 17.23
N ASP A 19 11.28 4.33 16.78
CA ASP A 19 10.18 5.10 16.21
C ASP A 19 10.13 5.09 14.68
N PHE A 20 11.26 4.85 14.00
CA PHE A 20 11.38 5.04 12.56
C PHE A 20 12.09 3.90 11.82
N ILE A 21 11.68 3.70 10.57
CA ILE A 21 12.45 2.99 9.53
C ILE A 21 13.05 4.07 8.64
N ARG A 22 14.38 4.19 8.65
CA ARG A 22 15.11 5.11 7.76
C ARG A 22 15.65 4.31 6.60
N SER A 23 15.37 4.74 5.36
CA SER A 23 15.89 4.06 4.17
C SER A 23 16.51 5.04 3.19
N ARG A 24 17.57 4.61 2.51
CA ARG A 24 18.20 5.35 1.42
C ARG A 24 17.87 4.68 0.10
N ALA A 25 17.35 5.45 -0.85
CA ALA A 25 17.05 4.99 -2.19
C ALA A 25 17.70 5.90 -3.23
N LEU A 26 18.20 5.29 -4.31
CA LEU A 26 18.71 6.01 -5.46
C LEU A 26 17.64 5.98 -6.56
N TYR A 27 17.01 7.12 -6.80
CA TYR A 27 16.11 7.27 -7.92
C TYR A 27 16.92 7.46 -9.20
N ARG A 28 16.67 6.62 -10.19
CA ARG A 28 17.34 6.63 -11.49
C ARG A 28 16.33 6.99 -12.56
N GLY A 29 16.69 7.91 -13.43
CA GLY A 29 15.83 8.34 -14.52
C GLY A 29 16.66 8.85 -15.71
N ALA A 30 15.95 9.29 -16.74
CA ALA A 30 16.55 9.95 -17.89
C ALA A 30 15.80 11.25 -18.18
N ILE A 31 16.54 12.30 -18.53
CA ILE A 31 15.98 13.53 -19.07
C ILE A 31 16.12 13.45 -20.59
N ALA A 32 14.98 13.50 -21.29
CA ALA A 32 14.96 13.53 -22.73
C ALA A 32 14.96 14.97 -23.25
N SER A 33 15.88 15.30 -24.15
CA SER A 33 15.94 16.57 -24.86
C SER A 33 16.02 16.32 -26.37
N LYS A 34 15.37 17.19 -27.15
CA LYS A 34 15.47 17.14 -28.61
C LYS A 34 16.62 18.03 -29.08
N ASN A 35 17.51 17.47 -29.88
CA ASN A 35 18.60 18.19 -30.51
C ASN A 35 18.09 18.98 -31.73
N GLU A 36 18.88 19.93 -32.20
CA GLU A 36 18.57 20.77 -33.38
C GLU A 36 18.38 19.95 -34.66
N ASP A 37 19.08 18.82 -34.79
CA ASP A 37 18.97 17.87 -35.89
C ASP A 37 17.71 16.97 -35.83
N GLY A 38 16.89 17.17 -34.80
CA GLY A 38 15.65 16.42 -34.57
C GLY A 38 15.82 15.10 -33.81
N THR A 39 17.05 14.69 -33.47
CA THR A 39 17.32 13.50 -32.65
C THR A 39 16.92 13.71 -31.18
N LEU A 40 16.58 12.62 -30.47
CA LEU A 40 16.31 12.65 -29.03
C LEU A 40 17.53 12.17 -28.27
N LEU A 41 18.06 13.02 -27.39
CA LEU A 41 19.09 12.67 -26.42
C LEU A 41 18.42 12.31 -25.09
N ALA A 42 18.67 11.11 -24.58
CA ALA A 42 18.23 10.69 -23.24
C ALA A 42 19.43 10.69 -22.28
N ALA A 43 19.55 11.73 -21.46
CA ALA A 43 20.63 11.84 -20.48
C ALA A 43 20.23 11.16 -19.16
N HIS A 44 20.95 10.10 -18.79
CA HIS A 44 20.79 9.43 -17.50
C HIS A 44 21.11 10.38 -16.34
N TYR A 45 20.33 10.30 -15.27
CA TYR A 45 20.62 10.98 -14.02
C TYR A 45 20.23 10.12 -12.82
N GLU A 46 20.87 10.42 -11.69
CA GLU A 46 20.57 9.79 -10.41
C GLU A 46 20.28 10.86 -9.37
N LYS A 47 19.36 10.55 -8.46
CA LYS A 47 19.04 11.40 -7.32
C LYS A 47 18.89 10.53 -6.07
N ALA A 48 19.70 10.82 -5.06
CA ALA A 48 19.61 10.16 -3.77
C ALA A 48 18.44 10.74 -2.96
N TYR A 49 17.65 9.84 -2.36
CA TYR A 49 16.58 10.16 -1.42
C TYR A 49 16.81 9.41 -0.12
N GLU A 50 16.51 10.08 0.99
CA GLU A 50 16.41 9.46 2.30
C GLU A 50 14.96 9.56 2.78
N PHE A 51 14.36 8.41 3.08
CA PHE A 51 13.00 8.30 3.59
C PHE A 51 13.03 8.01 5.08
N ASN A 52 12.16 8.70 5.82
CA ASN A 52 11.98 8.48 7.25
C ASN A 52 10.52 8.08 7.52
N THR A 53 10.29 6.79 7.74
CA THR A 53 8.94 6.22 7.89
C THR A 53 8.64 5.94 9.35
N ASN A 54 7.62 6.59 9.91
CA ASN A 54 7.19 6.35 11.30
C ASN A 54 6.60 4.93 11.44
N ARG A 55 7.01 4.22 12.50
CA ARG A 55 6.59 2.85 12.82
C ARG A 55 5.24 2.77 13.53
N LYS A 56 4.81 3.85 14.19
CA LYS A 56 3.55 3.89 14.94
C LYS A 56 2.37 4.07 14.00
N VAL A 57 1.53 3.05 13.88
CA VAL A 57 0.25 3.11 13.15
C VAL A 57 -0.83 3.73 14.05
N PRO A 58 -1.37 4.93 13.74
CA PRO A 58 -2.37 5.57 14.58
C PRO A 58 -3.77 4.96 14.36
N ARG A 59 -4.69 5.24 15.29
CA ARG A 59 -6.12 5.11 14.99
C ARG A 59 -6.51 6.25 14.07
N MET A 60 -7.04 5.93 12.89
CA MET A 60 -7.45 6.92 11.89
C MET A 60 -8.95 7.20 11.99
N GLY A 61 -9.32 8.47 12.15
CA GLY A 61 -10.69 8.94 11.97
C GLY A 61 -10.96 9.26 10.51
N ILE A 62 -12.14 8.89 9.99
CA ILE A 62 -12.54 9.17 8.61
C ILE A 62 -13.87 9.94 8.67
N MET A 63 -13.94 11.08 7.98
CA MET A 63 -15.16 11.86 7.79
C MET A 63 -15.51 11.84 6.31
N LEU A 64 -16.67 11.28 5.97
CA LEU A 64 -17.15 11.17 4.60
C LEU A 64 -18.30 12.14 4.38
N VAL A 65 -18.16 13.02 3.39
CA VAL A 65 -19.31 13.75 2.84
C VAL A 65 -20.18 12.73 2.11
N CYS A 66 -21.50 12.76 2.37
CA CYS A 66 -22.45 11.75 1.92
C CYS A 66 -22.20 10.34 2.49
N LEU A 67 -21.91 10.23 3.80
CA LEU A 67 -21.83 8.94 4.51
C LEU A 67 -23.06 8.03 4.30
N GLY A 68 -24.24 8.62 4.15
CA GLY A 68 -25.50 7.88 3.90
C GLY A 68 -25.72 7.42 2.45
N GLY A 69 -24.85 7.79 1.50
CA GLY A 69 -24.93 7.30 0.13
C GLY A 69 -24.39 5.88 -0.02
N ASN A 70 -24.64 5.25 -1.18
CA ASN A 70 -24.27 3.84 -1.45
C ASN A 70 -22.82 3.49 -1.08
N ASN A 71 -21.86 4.34 -1.45
CA ASN A 71 -20.45 4.09 -1.15
C ASN A 71 -20.13 4.28 0.33
N GLY A 72 -20.69 5.31 0.98
CA GLY A 72 -20.45 5.60 2.39
C GLY A 72 -21.01 4.51 3.31
N THR A 73 -22.24 4.05 3.03
CA THR A 73 -22.87 2.96 3.77
C THR A 73 -22.16 1.63 3.51
N THR A 74 -21.79 1.32 2.26
CA THR A 74 -21.06 0.09 1.91
C THR A 74 -19.66 0.04 2.55
N MET A 75 -18.90 1.14 2.50
CA MET A 75 -17.59 1.23 3.14
C MET A 75 -17.71 1.02 4.65
N THR A 76 -18.67 1.68 5.29
CA THR A 76 -18.89 1.58 6.74
C THR A 76 -19.30 0.17 7.14
N ALA A 77 -20.25 -0.44 6.42
CA ALA A 77 -20.67 -1.81 6.63
C ALA A 77 -19.52 -2.81 6.44
N GLY A 78 -18.72 -2.64 5.38
CA GLY A 78 -17.56 -3.49 5.10
C GLY A 78 -16.52 -3.46 6.21
N ILE A 79 -16.22 -2.28 6.77
CA ILE A 79 -15.29 -2.13 7.90
C ILE A 79 -15.85 -2.82 9.15
N ILE A 80 -17.12 -2.59 9.49
CA ILE A 80 -17.75 -3.17 10.68
C ILE A 80 -17.83 -4.69 10.56
N ALA A 81 -18.25 -5.20 9.40
CA ALA A 81 -18.39 -6.63 9.16
C ALA A 81 -17.05 -7.37 9.26
N ASN A 82 -15.98 -6.83 8.66
CA ASN A 82 -14.64 -7.41 8.78
C ASN A 82 -14.08 -7.30 10.20
N ARG A 83 -14.32 -6.17 10.89
CA ARG A 83 -13.85 -5.98 12.28
C ARG A 83 -14.50 -6.97 13.25
N LEU A 84 -15.79 -7.25 13.07
CA LEU A 84 -16.56 -8.18 13.91
C LEU A 84 -16.48 -9.63 13.42
N GLY A 85 -15.83 -9.90 12.28
CA GLY A 85 -15.74 -11.24 11.71
C GLY A 85 -17.10 -11.82 11.30
N LEU A 86 -18.02 -10.98 10.79
CA LEU A 86 -19.37 -11.41 10.45
C LEU A 86 -19.37 -12.39 9.27
N THR A 87 -20.35 -13.30 9.31
CA THR A 87 -20.67 -14.25 8.24
C THR A 87 -22.17 -14.22 7.98
N TRP A 88 -22.61 -14.49 6.76
CA TRP A 88 -24.03 -14.58 6.42
C TRP A 88 -24.32 -15.72 5.46
N ALA A 89 -25.54 -16.24 5.53
CA ALA A 89 -26.03 -17.28 4.63
C ALA A 89 -26.36 -16.68 3.25
N THR A 90 -25.94 -17.37 2.20
CA THR A 90 -26.42 -17.15 0.83
C THR A 90 -26.91 -18.48 0.25
N ARG A 91 -27.51 -18.45 -0.94
CA ARG A 91 -27.90 -19.67 -1.68
C ARG A 91 -26.70 -20.60 -1.96
N GLU A 92 -25.49 -20.06 -1.98
CA GLU A 92 -24.24 -20.77 -2.29
C GLU A 92 -23.49 -21.19 -1.03
N GLY A 93 -24.02 -20.91 0.16
CA GLY A 93 -23.43 -21.28 1.45
C GLY A 93 -23.15 -20.08 2.36
N GLN A 94 -22.38 -20.32 3.42
CA GLN A 94 -21.97 -19.26 4.33
C GLN A 94 -20.84 -18.42 3.71
N GLN A 95 -20.98 -17.10 3.74
CA GLN A 95 -19.99 -16.16 3.22
C GLN A 95 -19.41 -15.32 4.36
N PRO A 96 -18.08 -15.31 4.56
CA PRO A 96 -17.43 -14.42 5.50
C PRO A 96 -17.19 -13.02 4.90
N ALA A 97 -17.25 -12.00 5.76
CA ALA A 97 -16.77 -10.66 5.43
C ALA A 97 -15.30 -10.70 4.97
N ASN A 98 -14.98 -9.93 3.93
CA ASN A 98 -13.64 -9.85 3.35
C ASN A 98 -13.38 -8.45 2.75
N TYR A 99 -12.16 -8.23 2.27
CA TYR A 99 -11.73 -7.02 1.55
C TYR A 99 -11.36 -7.31 0.10
N TYR A 100 -12.04 -8.27 -0.55
CA TYR A 100 -11.81 -8.52 -1.97
C TYR A 100 -12.10 -7.26 -2.79
N GLY A 101 -11.28 -7.04 -3.83
CA GLY A 101 -11.25 -5.79 -4.58
C GLY A 101 -10.38 -4.68 -3.97
N SER A 102 -9.87 -4.84 -2.73
CA SER A 102 -8.85 -3.95 -2.18
C SER A 102 -7.47 -4.33 -2.69
N LEU A 103 -6.75 -3.40 -3.31
CA LEU A 103 -5.35 -3.62 -3.68
C LEU A 103 -4.47 -3.80 -2.43
N VAL A 104 -4.67 -2.98 -1.40
CA VAL A 104 -3.82 -3.00 -0.20
C VAL A 104 -4.06 -4.26 0.65
N MET A 105 -5.31 -4.75 0.74
CA MET A 105 -5.67 -5.86 1.63
C MET A 105 -5.86 -7.20 0.91
N GLY A 106 -6.05 -7.19 -0.41
CA GLY A 106 -6.39 -8.37 -1.21
C GLY A 106 -5.36 -8.76 -2.26
N SER A 107 -4.27 -8.01 -2.42
CA SER A 107 -3.21 -8.33 -3.39
C SER A 107 -1.92 -8.81 -2.73
N THR A 108 -0.97 -9.26 -3.55
CA THR A 108 0.38 -9.66 -3.13
C THR A 108 1.43 -8.91 -3.96
N ILE A 109 2.67 -8.89 -3.48
CA ILE A 109 3.84 -8.35 -4.20
C ILE A 109 4.93 -9.44 -4.21
N LYS A 110 5.58 -9.65 -5.36
CA LYS A 110 6.74 -10.54 -5.46
C LYS A 110 7.92 -9.91 -4.72
N LEU A 111 8.40 -10.58 -3.65
CA LEU A 111 9.57 -10.12 -2.89
C LEU A 111 10.90 -10.55 -3.51
N GLY A 112 10.95 -11.74 -4.12
CA GLY A 112 12.17 -12.33 -4.64
C GLY A 112 11.94 -13.71 -5.23
N VAL A 113 13.01 -14.50 -5.29
CA VAL A 113 13.02 -15.93 -5.63
C VAL A 113 13.71 -16.69 -4.49
N ASP A 114 13.37 -17.97 -4.31
CA ASP A 114 13.95 -18.87 -3.31
C ASP A 114 15.22 -19.60 -3.78
#